data_AF-A0A2T4Y9Q0-F1
#
_entry.id   AF-A0A2T4Y9Q0-F1
#
_cell.length_a   1.000
_cell.length_b   1.000
_cell.length_c   1.000
_cell.angle_alpha   90.00
_cell.angle_beta   90.00
_cell.angle_gamma   90.00
#
_symmetry.space_group_name_H-M   'P 1'
#
loop_
_entity.id
_entity.type
_entity.pdbx_description
1 polymer ?
#
loop_
_entity_poly.entity_id
_entity_poly.type
_entity_poly.pdbx_seq_one_letter_code
_entity_poly.pdbx_strand_id
1 'polypeptide(L)'
;MPNFRFPGVLNSQELLVAEAIQARAWQVIWDGGHYIDERADRAKLGGIVVRLMSDRSKSISDLASAAVAAFKRQHGKDGDCSSST
;
A
#
# COMPACT_ATOMS: atom_id res chain seq x y z
N MET A 1 16.86 10.13 12.02
CA MET A 1 15.61 9.34 12.11
C MET A 1 14.62 9.93 11.10
N PRO A 2 14.04 9.18 10.16
CA PRO A 2 13.12 9.76 9.19
C PRO A 2 11.84 10.18 9.91
N ASN A 3 11.43 11.44 9.72
CA ASN A 3 10.24 12.03 10.31
C ASN A 3 9.01 11.59 9.48
N PHE A 4 8.28 10.58 9.94
CA PHE A 4 7.00 10.17 9.34
C PHE A 4 5.91 11.15 9.76
N ARG A 5 5.80 12.26 9.02
CA ARG A 5 4.76 13.26 9.24
C ARG A 5 3.72 13.14 8.12
N PHE A 6 2.58 12.53 8.45
CA PHE A 6 1.42 12.48 7.55
C PHE A 6 0.81 13.89 7.45
N PRO A 7 0.72 14.49 6.24
CA PRO A 7 0.14 15.81 6.07
C PRO A 7 -1.39 15.74 6.14
N GLY A 8 -1.98 16.43 7.14
CA GLY A 8 -3.43 16.41 7.41
C GLY A 8 -3.81 15.28 8.35
N VAL A 9 -4.01 15.59 9.63
CA VAL A 9 -4.18 14.64 10.73
C VAL A 9 -5.41 13.76 10.50
N LEU A 10 -5.19 12.56 9.94
CA LEU A 10 -6.06 11.41 10.17
C LEU A 10 -6.19 11.25 11.70
N ASN A 11 -7.41 11.11 12.22
CA ASN A 11 -7.64 10.87 13.65
C ASN A 11 -6.79 9.67 14.11
N SER A 12 -6.38 9.58 15.37
CA SER A 12 -5.53 8.47 15.89
C SER A 12 -6.07 7.09 15.50
N GLN A 13 -7.40 6.97 15.41
CA GLN A 13 -8.10 5.77 14.97
C GLN A 13 -7.90 5.48 13.47
N GLU A 14 -7.90 6.49 12.62
CA GLU A 14 -7.66 6.34 11.19
C GLU A 14 -6.18 6.00 10.90
N LEU A 15 -5.24 6.49 11.71
CA LEU A 15 -3.84 6.08 11.67
C LEU A 15 -3.68 4.58 12.01
N LEU A 16 -4.32 4.11 13.08
CA LEU A 16 -4.29 2.70 13.46
C LEU A 16 -4.91 1.80 12.37
N VAL A 17 -5.98 2.27 11.74
CA VAL A 17 -6.61 1.53 10.63
C VAL A 17 -5.69 1.51 9.41
N ALA A 18 -5.01 2.61 9.07
CA ALA A 18 -4.04 2.65 7.98
C ALA A 18 -2.90 1.67 8.22
N GLU A 19 -2.36 1.64 9.43
CA GLU A 19 -1.30 0.71 9.82
C GLU A 19 -1.76 -0.75 9.76
N ALA A 20 -2.97 -1.07 10.25
CA ALA A 20 -3.51 -2.42 10.19
C ALA A 20 -3.74 -2.90 8.75
N ILE A 21 -4.24 -2.02 7.86
CA ILE A 21 -4.42 -2.32 6.44
C ILE A 21 -3.05 -2.56 5.80
N GLN A 22 -2.09 -1.67 6.06
CA GLN A 22 -0.75 -1.76 5.50
C GLN A 22 -0.03 -3.03 5.98
N ALA A 23 -0.09 -3.36 7.26
CA ALA A 23 0.52 -4.58 7.82
C ALA A 23 -0.04 -5.85 7.18
N ARG A 24 -1.38 -5.92 7.04
CA ARG A 24 -2.04 -7.08 6.43
C ARG A 24 -1.73 -7.21 4.94
N ALA A 25 -1.76 -6.09 4.22
CA ALA A 25 -1.40 -6.09 2.80
C ALA A 25 0.08 -6.44 2.60
N TRP A 26 0.96 -5.94 3.46
CA TRP A 26 2.39 -6.26 3.42
C TRP A 26 2.66 -7.74 3.65
N GLN A 27 2.00 -8.37 4.63
CA GLN A 27 2.13 -9.80 4.87
C GLN A 27 1.81 -10.64 3.62
N VAL A 28 0.73 -10.30 2.90
CA VAL A 28 0.35 -11.01 1.65
C VAL A 28 1.37 -10.80 0.53
N ILE A 29 1.98 -9.62 0.45
CA ILE A 29 3.03 -9.31 -0.54
C ILE A 29 4.33 -10.05 -0.20
N TRP A 30 4.67 -10.08 1.09
CA TRP A 30 5.84 -10.76 1.63
C TRP A 30 5.77 -12.27 1.40
N ASP A 31 4.65 -12.90 1.76
CA ASP A 31 4.41 -14.33 1.53
C ASP A 31 4.45 -14.70 0.04
N GLY A 32 4.10 -13.75 -0.84
CA GLY A 32 4.17 -13.92 -2.29
C GLY A 32 5.53 -13.63 -2.93
N GLY A 33 6.53 -13.13 -2.16
CA GLY A 33 7.85 -12.76 -2.69
C GLY A 33 7.81 -11.66 -3.77
N HIS A 34 6.75 -10.85 -3.82
CA HIS A 34 6.52 -9.85 -4.86
C HIS A 34 7.02 -8.44 -4.46
N TYR A 35 8.18 -8.36 -3.80
CA TYR A 35 8.81 -7.10 -3.41
C TYR A 35 10.29 -7.12 -3.80
N ILE A 36 10.81 -5.96 -4.21
CA ILE A 36 12.21 -5.81 -4.68
C ILE A 36 13.02 -5.05 -3.62
N ASP A 37 12.43 -4.01 -3.04
CA ASP A 37 13.01 -3.23 -1.95
C ASP A 37 11.94 -3.04 -0.88
N GLU A 38 12.08 -3.76 0.23
CA GLU A 38 11.14 -3.72 1.36
C GLU A 38 10.79 -2.28 1.77
N ARG A 39 11.78 -1.39 1.86
CA ARG A 39 11.55 -0.05 2.38
C ARG A 39 10.82 0.82 1.38
N ALA A 40 11.21 0.77 0.11
CA ALA A 40 10.55 1.51 -0.96
C ALA A 40 9.13 0.99 -1.22
N ASP A 41 8.96 -0.33 -1.22
CA ASP A 41 7.69 -0.99 -1.50
C ASP A 41 6.67 -0.80 -0.37
N ARG A 42 7.13 -0.82 0.88
CA ARG A 42 6.30 -0.51 2.04
C ARG A 42 5.88 0.96 2.08
N ALA A 43 6.72 1.88 1.60
CA ALA A 43 6.35 3.29 1.43
C ALA A 43 5.32 3.50 0.31
N LYS A 44 5.49 2.82 -0.84
CA LYS A 44 4.49 2.81 -1.93
C LYS A 44 3.14 2.28 -1.44
N LEU A 45 3.16 1.18 -0.68
CA LEU A 45 1.96 0.59 -0.09
C LEU A 45 1.26 1.55 0.87
N GLY A 46 2.01 2.26 1.73
CA GLY A 46 1.45 3.28 2.61
C GLY A 46 0.72 4.40 1.85
N GLY A 47 1.27 4.87 0.74
CA GLY A 47 0.62 5.86 -0.13
C GLY A 47 -0.69 5.35 -0.76
N ILE A 48 -0.72 4.08 -1.19
CA ILE A 48 -1.93 3.43 -1.71
C ILE A 48 -3.01 3.34 -0.62
N VAL A 49 -2.65 2.94 0.60
CA VAL A 49 -3.57 2.82 1.72
C VAL A 49 -4.19 4.17 2.07
N VAL A 50 -3.39 5.24 2.18
CA VAL A 50 -3.89 6.59 2.45
C VAL A 50 -4.87 7.05 1.36
N ARG A 51 -4.56 6.78 0.09
CA ARG A 51 -5.45 7.10 -1.03
C ARG A 51 -6.76 6.32 -0.98
N LEU A 52 -6.72 5.03 -0.64
CA LEU A 52 -7.91 4.19 -0.52
C LEU A 52 -8.77 4.58 0.69
N MET A 53 -8.15 4.96 1.81
CA MET A 53 -8.87 5.43 3.00
C MET A 53 -9.59 6.76 2.77
N SER A 54 -9.11 7.58 1.84
CA SER A 54 -9.81 8.81 1.42
C SER A 54 -11.18 8.52 0.78
N ASP A 55 -11.39 7.31 0.25
CA ASP A 55 -12.66 6.89 -0.36
C ASP A 55 -13.71 6.46 0.69
N ARG A 56 -13.30 6.19 1.96
CA ARG A 56 -14.12 5.87 3.17
C ARG A 56 -15.26 4.84 3.06
N SER A 57 -15.54 4.28 1.89
CA SER A 57 -16.71 3.45 1.60
C SER A 57 -16.51 1.95 1.85
N LYS A 58 -15.30 1.53 2.21
CA LYS A 58 -14.86 0.12 2.20
C LYS A 58 -14.36 -0.34 3.58
N SER A 59 -14.68 -1.60 3.92
CA SER A 59 -14.18 -2.27 5.14
C SER A 59 -12.66 -2.46 5.10
N ILE A 60 -12.01 -2.57 6.27
CA ILE A 60 -10.55 -2.79 6.43
C ILE A 60 -10.04 -3.96 5.56
N SER A 61 -10.75 -5.08 5.53
CA SER A 61 -10.38 -6.24 4.70
C SER A 61 -10.43 -5.91 3.20
N ASP A 62 -11.45 -5.18 2.76
CA ASP A 62 -11.61 -4.78 1.35
C ASP A 62 -10.52 -3.79 0.94
N LEU A 63 -10.19 -2.84 1.83
CA LEU A 63 -9.09 -1.90 1.65
C LEU A 63 -7.73 -2.61 1.56
N ALA A 64 -7.49 -3.64 2.38
CA ALA A 64 -6.26 -4.43 2.33
C ALA A 64 -6.15 -5.22 1.02
N SER A 65 -7.22 -5.90 0.60
CA SER A 65 -7.26 -6.60 -0.69
C SER A 65 -7.09 -5.64 -1.88
N ALA A 66 -7.73 -4.47 -1.83
CA ALA A 66 -7.58 -3.43 -2.84
C ALA A 66 -6.16 -2.85 -2.88
N ALA A 67 -5.51 -2.67 -1.71
CA ALA A 67 -4.14 -2.21 -1.61
C ALA A 67 -3.16 -3.21 -2.21
N VAL A 68 -3.31 -4.51 -1.91
CA VAL A 68 -2.50 -5.58 -2.54
C VAL A 68 -2.70 -5.60 -4.05
N ALA A 69 -3.94 -5.53 -4.54
CA ALA A 69 -4.22 -5.53 -5.97
C ALA A 69 -3.64 -4.30 -6.68
N ALA A 70 -3.73 -3.12 -6.07
CA ALA A 70 -3.13 -1.89 -6.59
C ALA A 70 -1.59 -1.97 -6.60
N PHE A 71 -0.99 -2.50 -5.54
CA PHE A 71 0.45 -2.71 -5.43
C PHE A 71 0.96 -3.68 -6.51
N LYS A 72 0.32 -4.84 -6.67
CA LYS A 72 0.66 -5.82 -7.72
C LYS A 72 0.53 -5.25 -9.13
N ARG A 73 -0.46 -4.39 -9.40
CA ARG A 73 -0.59 -3.70 -10.70
C ARG A 73 0.52 -2.69 -10.97
N GLN A 74 1.06 -2.06 -9.93
CA GLN A 74 2.19 -1.15 -10.06
C GLN A 74 3.50 -1.94 -10.25
N HIS A 75 3.72 -2.98 -9.44
CA HIS A 75 4.88 -3.87 -9.55
C HIS A 75 4.92 -4.68 -10.86
N GLY A 76 3.77 -5.14 -11.35
CA GLY A 76 3.66 -5.82 -12.65
C GLY A 76 3.87 -4.89 -13.84
N LYS A 77 3.76 -3.57 -13.66
CA LYS A 77 4.06 -2.57 -14.71
C LYS A 77 5.55 -2.29 -14.84
N ASP A 78 6.33 -2.48 -13.78
CA ASP A 78 7.80 -2.32 -13.81
C ASP A 78 8.51 -3.49 -14.53
N GLY A 79 7.80 -4.58 -14.83
CA GLY A 79 8.31 -5.75 -15.56
C GLY A 79 7.98 -5.80 -17.06
N ASP A 80 7.15 -4.89 -17.57
CA ASP A 80 6.77 -4.83 -18.99
C ASP A 80 7.40 -3.59 -19.64
N CYS A 81 8.72 -3.65 -19.82
CA CYS A 81 9.44 -2.77 -20.73
C CYS A 81 10.17 -3.65 -21.74
N SER A 82 9.41 -4.31 -22.61
CA SER A 82 9.91 -4.85 -23.87
C SER A 82 8.80 -4.86 -24.91
N SER A 83 9.01 -4.00 -25.90
CA SER A 83 8.42 -3.99 -27.25
C SER A 83 7.09 -3.27 -27.45
N SER A 84 7.18 -2.08 -28.07
CA SER A 84 6.41 -1.57 -29.22
C SER A 84 6.56 -0.03 -29.18
N THR A 85 7.18 0.70 -30.10
CA THR A 85 7.46 0.52 -31.54
C THR A 85 8.64 1.44 -31.90
#